data_AF-A0A520AG27-F1
#
_entry.id   AF-A0A520AG27-F1
#
_cell.length_a   1.000
_cell.length_b   1.000
_cell.length_c   1.000
_cell.angle_alpha   90.00
_cell.angle_beta   90.00
_cell.angle_gamma   90.00
#
_symmetry.space_group_name_H-M   'P 1'
#
loop_
_entity.id
_entity.type
_entity.pdbx_description
1 polymer ?
#
loop_
_entity_poly.entity_id
_entity_poly.type
_entity_poly.pdbx_seq_one_letter_code
_entity_poly.pdbx_strand_id
1 'polypeptide(L)'
;FADLVKLSPVNRIPVDLKEMVLGVVNLFKMKGEEQGVLFNLNLPHTYFLVNADALQLEQVLINIVKNAMESIDSKGIIHVTIDPKARQLQIEDSGKGIFAEHVEKLFSPFFSTKKDGQGIGLTLVREILLNHGYTFSLKTLKPGKTVFTINL
;
A
#
# COMPACT_ATOMS: atom_id res chain seq x y z
N PHE A 1 26.20 -7.98 -0.41
CA PHE A 1 25.53 -7.57 -1.66
C PHE A 1 24.22 -8.33 -1.72
N ALA A 2 23.10 -7.67 -1.43
CA ALA A 2 21.78 -8.31 -1.52
C ALA A 2 21.38 -8.33 -2.99
N ASP A 3 21.14 -9.51 -3.55
CA ASP A 3 20.54 -9.66 -4.87
C ASP A 3 19.17 -8.97 -4.84
N LEU A 4 19.08 -7.83 -5.52
CA LEU A 4 17.80 -7.20 -5.85
C LEU A 4 17.01 -8.23 -6.64
N VAL A 5 15.87 -8.67 -6.10
CA VAL A 5 14.92 -9.55 -6.79
C VAL A 5 14.60 -8.87 -8.12
N LYS A 6 15.10 -9.45 -9.21
CA LYS A 6 14.92 -8.88 -10.54
C LYS A 6 13.44 -9.03 -10.90
N LEU A 7 12.72 -7.91 -11.01
CA LEU A 7 11.32 -7.94 -11.39
C LEU A 7 11.16 -8.57 -12.78
N SER A 8 10.24 -9.52 -12.88
CA SER A 8 9.82 -10.05 -14.18
C SER A 8 9.15 -8.94 -15.01
N PRO A 9 9.20 -9.02 -16.36
CA PRO A 9 8.45 -8.11 -17.21
C PRO A 9 6.97 -8.07 -16.82
N VAL A 10 6.41 -6.85 -16.76
CA VAL A 10 5.01 -6.65 -16.35
C VAL A 10 4.07 -7.28 -17.38
N ASN A 11 3.22 -8.21 -16.95
CA ASN A 11 2.15 -8.77 -17.78
C ASN A 11 0.81 -8.09 -17.44
N ARG A 12 0.48 -7.00 -18.14
CA ARG A 12 -0.75 -6.23 -17.86
C ARG A 12 -1.98 -6.94 -18.43
N ILE A 13 -2.89 -7.31 -17.54
CA ILE A 13 -4.21 -7.84 -17.88
C ILE A 13 -5.30 -7.00 -17.18
N PRO A 14 -6.56 -7.08 -17.62
CA PRO A 14 -7.68 -6.53 -16.85
C PRO A 14 -7.79 -7.25 -15.50
N VAL A 15 -7.68 -6.47 -14.42
CA VAL A 15 -7.76 -6.95 -13.04
C VAL A 15 -8.86 -6.17 -12.33
N ASP A 16 -9.76 -6.87 -11.62
CA ASP A 16 -10.69 -6.19 -10.72
C ASP A 16 -10.00 -5.80 -9.43
N LEU A 17 -9.70 -4.51 -9.29
CA LEU A 17 -9.00 -3.97 -8.13
C LEU A 17 -9.83 -4.09 -6.85
N LYS A 18 -11.17 -4.07 -6.96
CA LYS A 18 -12.05 -4.25 -5.80
C LYS A 18 -11.84 -5.63 -5.18
N GLU A 19 -11.92 -6.69 -5.97
CA GLU A 19 -11.72 -8.06 -5.48
C GLU A 19 -10.31 -8.28 -4.94
N MET A 20 -9.30 -7.71 -5.59
CA MET A 20 -7.92 -7.78 -5.09
C MET A 20 -7.77 -7.10 -3.72
N VAL A 21 -8.35 -5.90 -3.54
CA VAL A 21 -8.34 -5.20 -2.25
C VAL A 21 -9.06 -6.02 -1.17
N LEU A 22 -10.22 -6.61 -1.49
CA LEU A 22 -10.94 -7.49 -0.56
C LEU A 22 -10.09 -8.70 -0.16
N GLY A 23 -9.42 -9.35 -1.12
CA GLY A 23 -8.53 -10.48 -0.86
C GLY A 23 -7.39 -10.13 0.10
N VAL A 24 -6.70 -9.01 -0.15
CA VAL A 24 -5.60 -8.54 0.71
C VAL A 24 -6.10 -8.14 2.10
N VAL A 25 -7.23 -7.45 2.20
CA VAL A 25 -7.80 -7.09 3.52
C VAL A 25 -8.17 -8.35 4.30
N ASN A 26 -8.77 -9.36 3.66
CA ASN A 26 -9.09 -10.62 4.31
C ASN A 26 -7.84 -11.37 4.79
N LEU A 27 -6.74 -11.33 4.02
CA LEU A 27 -5.45 -11.90 4.43
C LEU A 27 -4.92 -11.28 5.74
N PHE A 28 -5.13 -9.98 5.94
CA PHE A 28 -4.64 -9.26 7.13
C PHE A 28 -5.67 -9.12 8.25
N LYS A 29 -6.94 -9.51 8.04
CA LYS A 29 -8.03 -9.25 8.99
C LYS A 29 -7.75 -9.82 10.39
N MET A 30 -7.43 -11.11 10.48
CA MET A 30 -7.17 -11.79 11.76
C MET A 30 -5.99 -11.15 12.50
N LYS A 31 -4.87 -10.95 11.80
CA LYS A 31 -3.68 -10.31 12.36
C LYS A 31 -3.95 -8.85 12.79
N GLY A 32 -4.78 -8.14 12.03
CA GLY A 32 -5.23 -6.79 12.36
C GLY A 32 -6.01 -6.78 13.66
N GLU A 33 -6.99 -7.65 13.81
CA GLU A 33 -7.81 -7.78 15.03
C GLU A 33 -6.94 -8.10 16.26
N GLU A 34 -5.97 -9.01 16.15
CA GLU A 34 -5.00 -9.32 17.21
C GLU A 34 -4.16 -8.11 17.63
N GLN A 35 -3.89 -7.20 16.69
CA GLN A 35 -3.11 -5.96 16.90
C GLN A 35 -3.98 -4.74 17.21
N GLY A 36 -5.30 -4.90 17.37
CA GLY A 36 -6.21 -3.77 17.63
C GLY A 36 -6.43 -2.85 16.41
N VAL A 37 -6.14 -3.33 15.21
CA VAL A 37 -6.31 -2.61 13.93
C VAL A 37 -7.59 -3.06 13.24
N LEU A 38 -8.48 -2.11 12.96
CA LEU A 38 -9.71 -2.35 12.21
C LEU A 38 -9.56 -1.89 10.75
N PHE A 39 -10.22 -2.59 9.83
CA PHE A 39 -10.30 -2.21 8.43
C PHE A 39 -11.65 -1.58 8.12
N ASN A 40 -11.66 -0.43 7.46
CA ASN A 40 -12.85 0.23 6.96
C ASN A 40 -12.74 0.42 5.44
N LEU A 41 -13.71 -0.11 4.71
CA LEU A 41 -13.65 -0.22 3.26
C LEU A 41 -14.71 0.65 2.62
N ASN A 42 -14.27 1.58 1.77
CA ASN A 42 -15.13 2.39 0.92
C ASN A 42 -14.84 2.02 -0.54
N LEU A 43 -15.50 0.97 -1.02
CA LEU A 43 -15.27 0.37 -2.33
C LEU A 43 -16.49 0.56 -3.23
N PRO A 44 -16.31 0.62 -4.57
CA PRO A 44 -17.43 0.71 -5.49
C PRO A 44 -18.37 -0.49 -5.39
N HIS A 45 -19.65 -0.25 -5.66
CA HIS A 45 -20.65 -1.31 -5.74
C HIS A 45 -20.46 -2.21 -6.96
N THR A 46 -19.90 -1.69 -8.06
CA THR A 46 -19.61 -2.41 -9.31
C THR A 46 -18.15 -2.87 -9.38
N TYR A 47 -17.84 -3.69 -10.40
CA TYR A 47 -16.47 -4.02 -10.78
C TYR A 47 -15.65 -2.75 -11.07
N PHE A 48 -14.36 -2.77 -10.72
CA PHE A 48 -13.44 -1.68 -11.02
C PHE A 48 -12.15 -2.24 -11.65
N LEU A 49 -12.18 -2.33 -12.99
CA LEU A 49 -11.11 -2.95 -13.77
C LEU A 49 -9.95 -1.97 -14.02
N VAL A 50 -8.73 -2.43 -13.77
CA VAL A 50 -7.47 -1.73 -14.06
C VAL A 50 -6.54 -2.63 -14.88
N ASN A 51 -5.65 -2.04 -15.68
CA ASN A 51 -4.68 -2.80 -16.48
C ASN A 51 -3.40 -3.01 -15.70
N ALA A 52 -3.26 -4.17 -15.05
CA ALA A 52 -2.13 -4.45 -14.19
C ALA A 52 -1.64 -5.90 -14.28
N ASP A 53 -0.41 -6.12 -13.88
CA ASP A 53 0.07 -7.44 -13.50
C ASP A 53 -0.51 -7.77 -12.12
N ALA A 54 -1.35 -8.79 -12.07
CA ALA A 54 -2.12 -9.13 -10.88
C ALA A 54 -1.21 -9.45 -9.68
N LEU A 55 -0.14 -10.22 -9.89
CA LEU A 55 0.76 -10.64 -8.83
C LEU A 55 1.59 -9.47 -8.31
N GLN A 56 2.09 -8.62 -9.21
CA GLN A 56 2.86 -7.45 -8.81
C GLN A 56 1.98 -6.43 -8.07
N LEU A 57 0.76 -6.16 -8.56
CA LEU A 57 -0.13 -5.21 -7.89
C LEU A 57 -0.62 -5.73 -6.53
N GLU A 58 -0.89 -7.04 -6.41
CA GLU A 58 -1.20 -7.66 -5.11
C GLU A 58 -0.04 -7.46 -4.12
N GLN A 59 1.20 -7.67 -4.56
CA GLN A 59 2.38 -7.45 -3.73
C GLN A 59 2.53 -5.97 -3.29
N VAL A 60 2.14 -5.03 -4.13
CA VAL A 60 2.07 -3.60 -3.77
C VAL A 60 1.08 -3.40 -2.62
N LEU A 61 -0.14 -3.92 -2.74
CA LEU A 61 -1.17 -3.77 -1.72
C LEU A 61 -0.76 -4.42 -0.39
N ILE A 62 -0.20 -5.63 -0.44
CA ILE A 62 0.32 -6.34 0.74
C ILE A 62 1.35 -5.47 1.47
N ASN A 63 2.29 -4.89 0.73
CA ASN A 63 3.35 -4.06 1.33
C ASN A 63 2.78 -2.77 1.94
N ILE A 64 1.84 -2.10 1.27
CA ILE A 64 1.22 -0.88 1.78
C ILE A 64 0.40 -1.17 3.03
N VAL A 65 -0.46 -2.20 3.01
CA VAL A 65 -1.29 -2.60 4.15
C VAL A 65 -0.44 -3.03 5.34
N LYS A 66 0.61 -3.83 5.10
CA LYS A 66 1.57 -4.22 6.15
C LYS A 66 2.23 -2.99 6.77
N ASN A 67 2.69 -2.04 5.96
CA ASN A 67 3.31 -0.81 6.46
C ASN A 67 2.33 0.04 7.27
N ALA A 68 1.07 0.14 6.83
CA ALA A 68 -0.01 0.81 7.53
C ALA A 68 -0.28 0.17 8.90
N MET A 69 -0.40 -1.15 8.98
CA MET A 69 -0.58 -1.87 10.25
C MET A 69 0.60 -1.64 11.20
N GLU A 70 1.83 -1.77 10.71
CA GLU A 70 3.04 -1.59 11.52
C GLU A 70 3.29 -0.13 11.96
N SER A 71 2.52 0.82 11.45
CA SER A 71 2.59 2.22 11.88
C SER A 71 1.69 2.52 13.08
N ILE A 72 0.76 1.61 13.39
CA ILE A 72 -0.22 1.72 14.49
C ILE A 72 0.34 0.98 15.71
N ASP A 73 0.54 1.69 16.82
CA ASP A 73 1.20 1.13 18.01
C ASP A 73 0.26 0.34 18.95
N SER A 74 -1.06 0.59 18.92
CA SER A 74 -1.99 -0.05 19.87
C SER A 74 -3.40 -0.29 19.34
N LYS A 75 -4.16 0.78 19.06
CA LYS A 75 -5.48 0.70 18.44
C LYS A 75 -5.55 1.68 17.30
N GLY A 76 -6.11 1.23 16.20
CA GLY A 76 -6.24 2.08 15.04
C GLY A 76 -7.18 1.51 14.00
N ILE A 77 -7.29 2.28 12.94
CA ILE A 77 -8.10 2.01 11.78
C ILE A 77 -7.26 2.22 10.52
N ILE A 78 -7.44 1.34 9.56
CA ILE A 78 -6.98 1.49 8.19
C ILE A 78 -8.21 1.68 7.30
N HIS A 79 -8.27 2.81 6.62
CA HIS A 79 -9.29 3.10 5.63
C HIS A 79 -8.76 2.77 4.24
N VAL A 80 -9.49 1.95 3.49
CA VAL A 80 -9.18 1.65 2.08
C VAL A 80 -10.31 2.19 1.22
N THR A 81 -9.98 3.13 0.35
CA THR A 81 -10.95 3.79 -0.54
C THR A 81 -10.55 3.59 -1.99
N ILE A 82 -11.51 3.16 -2.81
CA ILE A 82 -11.39 3.22 -4.27
C ILE A 82 -12.36 4.29 -4.75
N ASP A 83 -11.85 5.32 -5.43
CA ASP A 83 -12.64 6.32 -6.15
C ASP A 83 -12.61 6.01 -7.66
N PRO A 84 -13.70 5.46 -8.22
CA PRO A 84 -13.77 5.15 -9.66
C PRO A 84 -13.74 6.39 -10.55
N LYS A 85 -14.22 7.54 -10.06
CA LYS A 85 -14.29 8.78 -10.84
C LYS A 85 -12.91 9.39 -10.98
N ALA A 86 -12.15 9.43 -9.89
CA ALA A 86 -10.77 9.90 -9.88
C ALA A 86 -9.76 8.83 -10.35
N ARG A 87 -10.22 7.59 -10.59
CA ARG A 87 -9.37 6.41 -10.84
C ARG A 87 -8.24 6.29 -9.81
N GLN A 88 -8.63 6.30 -8.54
CA GLN A 88 -7.68 6.40 -7.44
C GLN A 88 -7.93 5.33 -6.38
N LEU A 89 -6.84 4.77 -5.85
CA LEU A 89 -6.84 3.96 -4.64
C LEU A 89 -6.12 4.71 -3.52
N GLN A 90 -6.74 4.77 -2.36
CA GLN A 90 -6.19 5.36 -1.15
C GLN A 90 -6.19 4.36 0.00
N ILE A 91 -5.06 4.29 0.71
CA ILE A 91 -4.92 3.53 1.95
C ILE A 91 -4.46 4.54 3.02
N GLU A 92 -5.35 4.84 3.96
CA GLU A 92 -5.10 5.74 5.08
C GLU A 92 -4.96 4.92 6.37
N ASP A 93 -3.88 5.13 7.13
CA ASP A 93 -3.72 4.62 8.48
C ASP A 93 -3.82 5.73 9.52
N SER A 94 -4.14 5.32 10.75
CA SER A 94 -4.16 6.18 11.94
C SER A 94 -2.90 6.02 12.80
N GLY A 95 -1.79 5.61 12.18
CA GLY A 95 -0.52 5.39 12.85
C GLY A 95 0.23 6.68 13.14
N LYS A 96 1.45 6.56 13.70
CA LYS A 96 2.28 7.68 14.17
C LYS A 96 2.67 8.74 13.12
N GLY A 97 2.33 8.54 11.86
CA GLY A 97 2.73 9.43 10.77
C GLY A 97 4.15 9.15 10.26
N ILE A 98 4.54 9.92 9.25
CA ILE A 98 5.86 9.93 8.67
C ILE A 98 6.44 11.32 8.87
N PHE A 99 7.65 11.40 9.43
CA PHE A 99 8.39 12.66 9.48
C PHE A 99 8.69 13.14 8.06
N ALA A 100 8.40 14.41 7.76
CA ALA A 100 8.50 14.97 6.40
C ALA A 100 9.88 14.74 5.76
N GLU A 101 10.94 14.79 6.55
CA GLU A 101 12.33 14.57 6.13
C GLU A 101 12.64 13.13 5.67
N HIS A 102 11.74 12.18 5.96
CA HIS A 102 11.92 10.77 5.64
C HIS A 102 11.12 10.32 4.43
N VAL A 103 10.18 11.10 3.91
CA VAL A 103 9.25 10.66 2.84
C VAL A 103 9.99 10.25 1.57
N GLU A 104 10.92 11.08 1.08
CA GLU A 104 11.70 10.72 -0.12
C GLU A 104 12.66 9.54 0.13
N LYS A 105 13.19 9.45 1.36
CA LYS A 105 14.09 8.38 1.76
C LYS A 105 13.36 7.04 1.91
N LEU A 106 12.07 7.03 2.25
CA LEU A 106 11.25 5.80 2.37
C LEU A 106 11.17 4.99 1.08
N PHE A 107 11.41 5.62 -0.08
CA PHE A 107 11.44 4.95 -1.38
C PHE A 107 12.86 4.67 -1.89
N SER A 108 13.86 4.82 -1.01
CA SER A 108 15.25 4.47 -1.29
C SER A 108 15.52 3.03 -0.82
N PRO A 109 16.27 2.23 -1.60
CA PRO A 109 16.65 0.88 -1.19
C PRO A 109 17.31 0.88 0.19
N PHE A 110 16.96 -0.10 1.03
CA PHE A 110 17.54 -0.32 2.37
C PHE A 110 17.28 0.80 3.39
N PHE A 111 16.49 1.82 3.06
CA PHE A 111 16.08 2.80 4.03
C PHE A 111 14.88 2.27 4.82
N SER A 112 15.09 2.10 6.13
CA SER A 112 14.00 1.83 7.07
C SER A 112 14.18 2.65 8.33
N THR A 113 13.06 3.13 8.87
CA THR A 113 13.01 3.77 10.19
C THR A 113 12.78 2.76 11.31
N LYS A 114 12.76 1.45 11.00
CA LYS A 114 12.45 0.35 11.92
C LYS A 114 13.67 -0.53 12.16
N LYS A 115 13.84 -1.02 13.40
CA LYS A 115 14.99 -1.86 13.82
C LYS A 115 15.17 -3.14 13.00
N ASP A 116 14.07 -3.78 12.57
CA ASP A 116 14.09 -5.02 11.78
C ASP A 116 13.61 -4.83 10.32
N GLY A 117 13.44 -3.58 9.89
CA GLY A 117 12.93 -3.28 8.57
C GLY A 117 14.03 -3.36 7.52
N GLN A 118 13.89 -4.26 6.54
CA GLN A 118 14.89 -4.40 5.47
C GLN A 118 14.93 -3.19 4.51
N GLY A 119 13.93 -2.30 4.54
CA GLY A 119 13.86 -1.12 3.65
C GLY A 119 13.57 -1.45 2.19
N ILE A 120 13.06 -2.65 1.91
CA ILE A 120 12.82 -3.16 0.55
C ILE A 120 11.36 -2.92 0.11
N GLY A 121 10.40 -2.96 1.04
CA GLY A 121 8.96 -2.98 0.72
C GLY A 121 8.47 -1.78 -0.10
N LEU A 122 8.79 -0.55 0.31
CA LEU A 122 8.35 0.66 -0.41
C LEU A 122 9.17 0.92 -1.69
N THR A 123 10.42 0.47 -1.74
CA THR A 123 11.24 0.49 -2.96
C THR A 123 10.62 -0.41 -4.04
N LEU A 124 10.21 -1.63 -3.67
CA LEU A 124 9.49 -2.55 -4.56
C LEU A 124 8.14 -1.96 -5.01
N VAL A 125 7.39 -1.34 -4.09
CA VAL A 125 6.14 -0.66 -4.42
C VAL A 125 6.37 0.41 -5.49
N ARG A 126 7.38 1.25 -5.32
CA ARG A 126 7.74 2.28 -6.30
C ARG A 126 8.06 1.68 -7.66
N GLU A 127 8.91 0.66 -7.71
CA GLU A 127 9.33 0.05 -8.98
C GLU A 127 8.15 -0.56 -9.73
N ILE A 128 7.29 -1.31 -9.03
CA ILE A 128 6.09 -1.90 -9.61
C ILE A 128 5.15 -0.81 -10.15
N LEU A 129 4.82 0.20 -9.34
CA LEU A 129 3.89 1.25 -9.76
C LEU A 129 4.40 2.04 -10.97
N LEU A 130 5.70 2.37 -11.00
CA LEU A 130 6.32 3.03 -12.14
C LEU A 130 6.30 2.14 -13.40
N ASN A 131 6.59 0.84 -13.26
CA ASN A 131 6.53 -0.11 -14.37
C ASN A 131 5.11 -0.32 -14.91
N HIS A 132 4.09 0.01 -14.12
CA HIS A 132 2.68 0.04 -14.53
C HIS A 132 2.26 1.37 -15.16
N GLY A 133 3.07 2.42 -15.07
CA GLY A 133 2.72 3.77 -15.49
C GLY A 133 1.82 4.51 -14.50
N TYR A 134 1.69 4.00 -13.27
CA TYR A 134 0.91 4.63 -12.22
C TYR A 134 1.73 5.67 -11.47
N THR A 135 1.05 6.73 -11.04
CA THR A 135 1.65 7.72 -10.13
C THR A 135 1.18 7.45 -8.72
N PHE A 136 1.98 7.83 -7.73
CA PHE A 136 1.63 7.62 -6.34
C PHE A 136 2.17 8.73 -5.45
N SER A 137 1.61 8.82 -4.25
CA SER A 137 2.13 9.71 -3.20
C SER A 137 1.90 9.09 -1.83
N LEU A 138 2.76 9.46 -0.88
CA LEU A 138 2.67 9.07 0.51
C LEU A 138 2.82 10.32 1.36
N LYS A 139 1.80 10.67 2.13
CA LYS A 139 1.74 11.92 2.89
C LYS A 139 1.14 11.71 4.26
N THR A 140 1.65 12.43 5.26
CA THR A 140 0.96 12.57 6.54
C THR A 140 0.09 13.82 6.49
N LEU A 141 -1.24 13.65 6.46
CA LEU A 141 -2.18 14.77 6.32
C LEU A 141 -2.28 15.60 7.60
N LYS A 142 -2.22 14.91 8.75
CA LYS A 142 -2.21 15.47 10.11
C LYS A 142 -1.42 14.51 11.02
N PRO A 143 -0.93 14.95 12.19
CA PRO A 143 -0.34 14.04 13.17
C PRO A 143 -1.28 12.86 13.40
N GLY A 144 -0.77 11.63 13.28
CA GLY A 144 -1.59 10.44 13.45
C GLY A 144 -2.33 9.96 12.19
N LYS A 145 -2.10 10.52 11.00
CA LYS A 145 -2.76 10.10 9.75
C LYS A 145 -1.83 10.07 8.55
N THR A 146 -1.52 8.88 8.05
CA THR A 146 -0.72 8.68 6.83
C THR A 146 -1.60 8.16 5.71
N VAL A 147 -1.47 8.72 4.51
CA VAL A 147 -2.22 8.32 3.33
C VAL A 147 -1.28 7.95 2.21
N PHE A 148 -1.38 6.71 1.75
CA PHE A 148 -0.80 6.26 0.49
C PHE A 148 -1.86 6.37 -0.61
N THR A 149 -1.53 7.04 -1.70
CA THR A 149 -2.43 7.26 -2.85
C THR A 149 -1.81 6.72 -4.12
N ILE A 150 -2.57 5.95 -4.91
CA ILE A 150 -2.19 5.46 -6.25
C ILE A 150 -3.20 6.00 -7.26
N ASN A 151 -2.71 6.63 -8.33
CA ASN A 151 -3.52 7.04 -9.48
C ASN A 151 -3.31 6.03 -10.62
N LEU A 152 -4.42 5.49 -11.13
CA LEU A 152 -4.55 4.27 -11.94
C LEU A 152 -4.99 4.52 -13.40
#